data_AF-A0A840V2X6-F1
#
_entry.id   AF-A0A840V2X6-F1
#
_cell.length_a   1.000
_cell.length_b   1.000
_cell.length_c   1.000
_cell.angle_alpha   90.00
_cell.angle_beta   90.00
_cell.angle_gamma   90.00
#
_symmetry.space_group_name_H-M   'P 1'
#
loop_
_entity.id
_entity.type
_entity.pdbx_description
1 polymer ?
#
loop_
_entity_poly.entity_id
_entity_poly.type
_entity_poly.pdbx_seq_one_letter_code
_entity_poly.pdbx_strand_id
1 'polypeptide(L)'
;MLDLDATRENVRQWISTKDFENAVDAYYPMPSRWYWILGGVLTVSPAFPIGLGVLFRGFRERSKVARLRREKKAEATGWEPLLCGVVMANVALLRVPGKRAPAALLGGFGEQDDRYLEVILEKCESLAGLYGKEPESIAPEWREAAVMIQNDTYQRDRRQQLPASFADERGIQLFDAVVEQSLIPGFPQGLPLVLCLGPVASPGPLIAIPFSLAVMRERPERMDSPTIIRHEVPVDEAPVVAPVCENLEEIDAHLMKHLGEVSWVFHEIVSTTIHLDLHIIPPTEARPWNTLVTTGMSEIPMNVPEGAEPFRLAELLIRLPADWPLRHEDFEKEEFYWPLRWLKILARFAHEYQTWLGYGHTVPNGNPPKPVVDSVPFVGMLLAAPMEVPEGFSPMMLSDGHPVHFWSMIPITAEEMDFKLKHGADALLERLLAAGHSDLLNVHRESVC
;
A
#
# COMPACT_ATOMS: atom_id res chain seq x y z
N MET A 1 -13.70 -6.36 2.05
CA MET A 1 -14.91 -5.89 2.76
C MET A 1 -14.87 -6.29 4.23
N LEU A 2 -15.33 -5.46 5.16
CA LEU A 2 -15.47 -5.87 6.56
C LEU A 2 -16.66 -6.85 6.67
N ASP A 3 -16.44 -8.07 7.15
CA ASP A 3 -17.51 -8.96 7.55
C ASP A 3 -18.14 -8.41 8.84
N LEU A 4 -19.19 -7.61 8.72
CA LEU A 4 -19.82 -7.00 9.89
C LEU A 4 -20.34 -8.06 10.86
N ASP A 5 -20.89 -9.17 10.37
CA ASP A 5 -21.48 -10.19 11.22
C ASP A 5 -20.41 -10.99 11.96
N ALA A 6 -19.34 -11.41 11.27
CA ALA A 6 -18.24 -12.10 11.92
C ALA A 6 -17.43 -11.18 12.84
N THR A 7 -17.25 -9.91 12.46
CA THR A 7 -16.61 -8.89 13.30
C THR A 7 -17.44 -8.62 14.56
N ARG A 8 -18.77 -8.52 14.45
CA ARG A 8 -19.67 -8.39 15.61
C ARG A 8 -19.48 -9.55 16.57
N GLU A 9 -19.32 -10.76 16.07
CA GLU A 9 -19.11 -11.94 16.91
C GLU A 9 -17.77 -11.88 17.65
N ASN A 10 -16.67 -11.57 16.97
CA ASN A 10 -15.36 -11.35 17.59
C ASN A 10 -15.42 -10.26 18.67
N VAL A 11 -16.09 -9.14 18.37
CA VAL A 11 -16.26 -8.02 19.30
C VAL A 11 -17.08 -8.44 20.52
N ARG A 12 -18.18 -9.19 20.36
CA ARG A 12 -18.98 -9.69 21.49
C ARG A 12 -18.16 -10.55 22.43
N GLN A 13 -17.34 -11.45 21.89
CA GLN A 13 -16.43 -12.27 22.68
C GLN A 13 -15.39 -11.39 23.39
N TRP A 14 -14.83 -10.41 22.70
CA TRP A 14 -13.85 -9.48 23.26
C TRP A 14 -14.43 -8.59 24.38
N ILE A 15 -15.67 -8.11 24.27
CA ILE A 15 -16.36 -7.33 25.33
C ILE A 15 -16.42 -8.11 26.65
N SER A 16 -16.43 -9.45 26.60
CA SER A 16 -16.43 -10.29 27.79
C SER A 16 -15.08 -10.30 28.54
N THR A 17 -13.98 -9.89 27.89
CA THR A 17 -12.61 -9.96 28.39
C THR A 17 -12.20 -8.76 29.26
N LYS A 18 -11.00 -8.83 29.83
CA LYS A 18 -10.38 -7.72 30.57
C LYS A 18 -9.82 -6.62 29.66
N ASP A 19 -9.57 -6.93 28.39
CA ASP A 19 -9.06 -5.97 27.42
C ASP A 19 -10.11 -4.92 27.06
N PHE A 20 -11.38 -5.29 27.07
CA PHE A 20 -12.47 -4.32 26.99
C PHE A 20 -12.46 -3.35 28.17
N GLU A 21 -12.22 -3.82 29.40
CA GLU A 21 -12.09 -2.91 30.56
C GLU A 21 -10.92 -1.94 30.39
N ASN A 22 -9.80 -2.39 29.81
CA ASN A 22 -8.65 -1.54 29.52
C ASN A 22 -8.98 -0.47 28.46
N ALA A 23 -9.81 -0.79 27.46
CA ALA A 23 -10.30 0.16 26.46
C ALA A 23 -11.28 1.18 27.07
N VAL A 24 -12.17 0.75 27.97
CA VAL A 24 -13.04 1.66 28.74
C VAL A 24 -12.20 2.57 29.65
N ASP A 25 -11.20 2.02 30.33
CA ASP A 25 -10.24 2.79 31.13
C ASP A 25 -9.42 3.79 30.31
N ALA A 26 -9.28 3.54 29.01
CA ALA A 26 -8.64 4.46 28.08
C ALA A 26 -9.50 5.65 27.73
N TYR A 27 -10.79 5.40 27.55
CA TYR A 27 -11.74 6.40 27.11
C TYR A 27 -12.22 7.29 28.27
N TYR A 28 -12.41 6.70 29.45
CA TYR A 28 -12.92 7.40 30.63
C TYR A 28 -11.79 7.72 31.61
N PRO A 29 -11.74 8.94 32.17
CA PRO A 29 -10.70 9.31 33.12
C PRO A 29 -10.78 8.42 34.36
N MET A 30 -9.68 7.71 34.63
CA MET A 30 -9.58 6.84 35.80
C MET A 30 -9.09 7.63 37.03
N PRO A 31 -9.64 7.35 38.23
CA PRO A 31 -9.19 7.98 39.46
C PRO A 31 -7.73 7.63 39.75
N SER A 32 -6.95 8.65 40.09
CA SER A 32 -5.50 8.50 40.34
C SER A 32 -5.21 7.59 41.55
N ARG A 33 -4.09 6.86 41.50
CA ARG A 33 -3.66 5.93 42.55
C ARG A 33 -3.23 6.62 43.85
N TRP A 34 -3.15 7.96 43.88
CA TRP A 34 -2.68 8.71 45.06
C TRP A 34 -3.51 8.46 46.32
N TYR A 35 -4.81 8.13 46.20
CA TYR A 35 -5.65 7.81 47.36
C TYR A 35 -5.06 6.67 48.21
N TRP A 36 -4.44 5.68 47.57
CA TRP A 36 -3.84 4.53 48.26
C TRP A 36 -2.49 4.87 48.87
N ILE A 37 -1.68 5.66 48.15
CA ILE A 37 -0.34 6.08 48.59
C ILE A 37 -0.48 7.06 49.76
N LEU A 38 -1.22 8.15 49.57
CA LEU A 38 -1.42 9.17 50.60
C LEU A 38 -2.27 8.63 51.75
N GLY A 39 -3.32 7.86 51.45
CA GLY A 39 -4.14 7.21 52.47
C GLY A 39 -3.31 6.28 53.35
N GLY A 40 -2.49 5.41 52.74
CA GLY A 40 -1.59 4.50 53.44
C GLY A 40 -0.57 5.22 54.34
N VAL A 41 0.10 6.24 53.80
CA VAL A 41 1.07 7.06 54.55
C VAL A 41 0.39 7.78 55.73
N LEU A 42 -0.78 8.37 55.53
CA LEU A 42 -1.50 9.08 56.60
C LEU A 42 -2.04 8.13 57.66
N THR A 43 -2.41 6.89 57.31
CA THR A 43 -2.87 5.89 58.29
C THR A 43 -1.79 5.36 59.22
N VAL A 44 -0.50 5.54 58.90
CA VAL A 44 0.61 5.19 59.80
C VAL A 44 1.17 6.41 60.55
N SER A 45 0.44 7.53 60.52
CA SER A 45 0.84 8.81 61.11
C SER A 45 -0.19 9.30 62.15
N PRO A 46 0.10 10.37 62.91
CA PRO A 46 -0.89 11.02 63.78
C PRO A 46 -2.14 11.52 63.04
N ALA A 47 -2.08 11.66 61.71
CA ALA A 47 -3.21 12.02 60.86
C ALA A 47 -4.09 10.81 60.45
N PHE A 48 -4.09 9.72 61.24
CA PHE A 48 -4.82 8.47 60.97
C PHE A 48 -6.30 8.66 60.54
N PRO A 49 -7.12 9.52 61.20
CA PRO A 49 -8.51 9.73 60.77
C PRO A 49 -8.62 10.32 59.36
N ILE A 50 -7.67 11.19 58.98
CA ILE A 50 -7.59 11.78 57.64
C ILE A 50 -7.16 10.68 56.63
N GLY A 51 -6.20 9.84 56.99
CA GLY A 51 -5.78 8.70 56.18
C GLY A 51 -6.92 7.72 55.88
N LEU A 52 -7.72 7.37 56.88
CA LEU A 52 -8.94 6.56 56.71
C LEU A 52 -9.95 7.22 55.76
N GLY A 53 -10.15 8.53 55.89
CA GLY A 53 -11.03 9.29 54.98
C GLY A 53 -10.55 9.28 53.52
N VAL A 54 -9.23 9.40 53.30
CA VAL A 54 -8.62 9.34 51.97
C VAL A 54 -8.74 7.93 51.37
N LEU A 55 -8.52 6.87 52.16
CA LEU A 55 -8.73 5.48 51.72
C LEU A 55 -10.20 5.20 51.40
N PHE A 56 -11.13 5.65 52.24
CA PHE A 56 -12.58 5.49 52.00
C PHE A 56 -13.02 6.18 50.70
N ARG A 57 -12.47 7.37 50.43
CA ARG A 57 -12.66 8.07 49.14
C ARG A 57 -12.09 7.25 47.98
N GLY A 58 -10.91 6.66 48.13
CA GLY A 58 -10.31 5.73 47.16
C GLY A 58 -11.19 4.50 46.88
N PHE A 59 -11.75 3.88 47.92
CA PHE A 59 -12.71 2.76 47.78
C PHE A 59 -13.98 3.19 47.03
N ARG A 60 -14.55 4.36 47.36
CA ARG A 60 -15.74 4.88 46.69
C ARG A 60 -15.47 5.15 45.20
N GLU A 61 -14.32 5.72 44.86
CA GLU A 61 -13.91 5.92 43.46
C GLU A 61 -13.70 4.57 42.73
N ARG A 62 -13.10 3.57 43.39
CA ARG A 62 -12.97 2.22 42.82
C ARG A 62 -14.32 1.57 42.55
N SER A 63 -15.29 1.71 43.47
CA SER A 63 -16.65 1.22 43.28
C SER A 63 -17.37 1.92 42.12
N LYS A 64 -17.14 3.24 41.93
CA LYS A 64 -17.66 3.98 40.76
C LYS A 64 -17.09 3.46 39.45
N VAL A 65 -15.78 3.24 39.38
CA VAL A 65 -15.12 2.66 38.19
C VAL A 65 -15.67 1.26 37.88
N ALA A 66 -15.77 0.40 38.90
CA ALA A 66 -16.32 -0.94 38.74
C ALA A 66 -17.80 -0.95 38.32
N ARG A 67 -18.56 0.10 38.69
CA ARG A 67 -19.93 0.30 38.19
C ARG A 67 -19.93 0.77 36.74
N LEU A 68 -19.12 1.78 36.41
CA LEU A 68 -18.97 2.30 35.05
C LEU A 68 -18.57 1.20 34.06
N ARG A 69 -17.59 0.36 34.40
CA ARG A 69 -17.19 -0.78 33.55
C ARG A 69 -18.34 -1.75 33.31
N ARG A 70 -19.14 -2.06 34.34
CA ARG A 70 -20.31 -2.93 34.22
C ARG A 70 -21.41 -2.31 33.36
N GLU A 71 -21.70 -1.03 33.57
CA GLU A 71 -22.65 -0.27 32.75
C GLU A 71 -22.21 -0.24 31.28
N LYS A 72 -20.95 0.13 31.00
CA LYS A 72 -20.42 0.19 29.63
C LYS A 72 -20.29 -1.17 28.98
N LYS A 73 -20.00 -2.23 29.73
CA LYS A 73 -20.03 -3.60 29.22
C LYS A 73 -21.44 -4.02 28.80
N ALA A 74 -22.46 -3.66 29.58
CA ALA A 74 -23.85 -3.92 29.23
C ALA A 74 -24.26 -3.12 27.98
N GLU A 75 -23.93 -1.83 27.93
CA GLU A 75 -24.22 -0.97 26.76
C GLU A 75 -23.51 -1.45 25.49
N ALA A 76 -22.24 -1.84 25.59
CA ALA A 76 -21.41 -2.24 24.44
C ALA A 76 -21.93 -3.46 23.69
N THR A 77 -22.80 -4.28 24.30
CA THR A 77 -23.46 -5.39 23.60
C THR A 77 -24.38 -4.93 22.46
N GLY A 78 -24.88 -3.69 22.52
CA GLY A 78 -25.67 -3.05 21.47
C GLY A 78 -24.90 -2.01 20.65
N TRP A 79 -23.57 -1.95 20.78
CA TRP A 79 -22.73 -1.08 19.96
C TRP A 79 -22.31 -1.80 18.69
N GLU A 80 -22.08 -1.01 17.64
CA GLU A 80 -21.73 -1.52 16.32
C GLU A 80 -20.23 -1.27 16.04
N PRO A 81 -19.53 -2.28 15.48
CA PRO A 81 -18.17 -2.07 15.00
C PRO A 81 -18.19 -1.16 13.76
N LEU A 82 -17.20 -0.28 13.72
CA LEU A 82 -17.08 0.74 12.69
C LEU A 82 -15.62 0.87 12.27
N LEU A 83 -15.33 0.61 11.00
CA LEU A 83 -14.04 0.90 10.42
C LEU A 83 -13.94 2.39 10.09
N CYS A 84 -12.97 3.06 10.69
CA CYS A 84 -12.76 4.50 10.53
C CYS A 84 -11.41 4.78 9.87
N GLY A 85 -11.35 5.79 9.00
CA GLY A 85 -10.10 6.37 8.54
C GLY A 85 -9.58 7.40 9.53
N VAL A 86 -8.26 7.51 9.67
CA VAL A 86 -7.60 8.54 10.48
C VAL A 86 -7.37 9.76 9.59
N VAL A 87 -8.10 10.85 9.84
CA VAL A 87 -7.89 12.13 9.13
C VAL A 87 -6.67 12.84 9.72
N MET A 88 -6.58 12.86 11.05
CA MET A 88 -5.50 13.52 11.77
C MET A 88 -5.29 12.85 13.13
N ALA A 89 -4.03 12.72 13.54
CA ALA A 89 -3.67 12.27 14.87
C ALA A 89 -2.32 12.87 15.28
N ASN A 90 -2.08 12.99 16.59
CA ASN A 90 -0.78 13.43 17.08
C ASN A 90 0.27 12.32 16.93
N VAL A 91 1.00 12.34 15.82
CA VAL A 91 2.03 11.35 15.46
C VAL A 91 3.16 11.29 16.49
N ALA A 92 3.54 12.42 17.10
CA ALA A 92 4.61 12.45 18.10
C ALA A 92 4.24 11.65 19.35
N LEU A 93 2.97 11.71 19.78
CA LEU A 93 2.45 10.87 20.86
C LEU A 93 2.37 9.40 20.43
N LEU A 94 1.93 9.11 19.21
CA LEU A 94 1.80 7.74 18.70
C LEU A 94 3.14 7.03 18.48
N ARG A 95 4.25 7.75 18.27
CA ARG A 95 5.59 7.15 18.17
C ARG A 95 6.10 6.59 19.50
N VAL A 96 5.47 6.92 20.62
CA VAL A 96 5.84 6.41 21.94
C VAL A 96 4.97 5.19 22.26
N PRO A 97 5.54 3.97 22.39
CA PRO A 97 4.76 2.77 22.64
C PRO A 97 3.86 2.89 23.87
N GLY A 98 2.59 2.48 23.74
CA GLY A 98 1.59 2.55 24.80
C GLY A 98 1.08 3.96 25.13
N LYS A 99 1.54 5.01 24.44
CA LYS A 99 0.93 6.34 24.54
C LYS A 99 -0.27 6.45 23.63
N ARG A 100 -1.22 7.26 24.09
CA ARG A 100 -2.48 7.52 23.42
C ARG A 100 -2.49 8.94 22.90
N ALA A 101 -3.04 9.11 21.71
CA ALA A 101 -3.17 10.39 21.03
C ALA A 101 -4.65 10.68 20.76
N PRO A 102 -5.09 11.94 20.93
CA PRO A 102 -6.31 12.39 20.29
C PRO A 102 -6.19 12.28 18.77
N ALA A 103 -7.28 11.86 18.14
CA ALA A 103 -7.39 11.72 16.70
C ALA A 103 -8.78 12.14 16.21
N ALA A 104 -8.80 12.71 15.01
CA ALA A 104 -9.99 12.94 14.21
C ALA A 104 -10.17 11.74 13.26
N LEU A 105 -11.27 11.02 13.44
CA LEU A 105 -11.59 9.80 12.69
C LEU A 105 -12.80 10.05 11.79
N LEU A 106 -12.80 9.44 10.61
CA LEU A 106 -13.88 9.50 9.64
C LEU A 106 -14.54 8.12 9.52
N GLY A 107 -15.87 8.03 9.65
CA GLY A 107 -16.58 6.76 9.54
C GLY A 107 -18.09 6.90 9.41
N GLY A 108 -18.81 5.84 9.03
CA GLY A 108 -20.27 5.79 9.02
C GLY A 108 -20.80 4.40 9.40
N PHE A 109 -21.83 4.34 10.24
CA PHE A 109 -22.42 3.07 10.73
C PHE A 109 -23.26 2.31 9.70
N GLY A 110 -23.26 2.75 8.44
CA GLY A 110 -23.96 2.09 7.33
C GLY A 110 -23.23 0.83 6.81
N GLU A 111 -23.50 0.47 5.56
CA GLU A 111 -22.84 -0.65 4.90
C GLU A 111 -21.35 -0.36 4.65
N GLN A 112 -20.48 -1.23 5.16
CA GLN A 112 -19.02 -1.10 5.12
C GLN A 112 -18.43 -2.02 4.04
N ASP A 113 -18.92 -1.86 2.81
CA ASP A 113 -18.46 -2.55 1.59
C ASP A 113 -17.09 -2.03 1.12
N ASP A 114 -16.57 -2.55 0.00
CA ASP A 114 -15.26 -2.11 -0.51
C ASP A 114 -15.27 -0.65 -0.97
N ARG A 115 -16.42 -0.17 -1.50
CA ARG A 115 -16.60 1.22 -1.93
C ARG A 115 -16.60 2.19 -0.74
N TYR A 116 -17.07 1.76 0.43
CA TYR A 116 -17.00 2.53 1.67
C TYR A 116 -15.54 2.83 2.06
N LEU A 117 -14.63 1.86 1.89
CA LEU A 117 -13.21 2.05 2.20
C LEU A 117 -12.54 3.05 1.27
N GLU A 118 -12.78 2.94 -0.04
CA GLU A 118 -12.26 3.88 -1.04
C GLU A 118 -12.73 5.32 -0.72
N VAL A 119 -14.03 5.47 -0.47
CA VAL A 119 -14.65 6.76 -0.13
C VAL A 119 -14.08 7.34 1.16
N ILE A 120 -13.83 6.52 2.19
CA ILE A 120 -13.22 6.99 3.44
C ILE A 120 -11.79 7.43 3.21
N LEU A 121 -10.96 6.65 2.51
CA LEU A 121 -9.55 6.98 2.30
C LEU A 121 -9.41 8.27 1.47
N GLU A 122 -10.19 8.41 0.39
CA GLU A 122 -10.23 9.61 -0.45
C GLU A 122 -10.66 10.85 0.37
N LYS A 123 -11.74 10.74 1.17
CA LYS A 123 -12.23 11.85 2.00
C LYS A 123 -11.26 12.18 3.13
N CYS A 124 -10.59 11.19 3.73
CA CYS A 124 -9.54 11.41 4.71
C CYS A 124 -8.38 12.20 4.13
N GLU A 125 -7.86 11.80 2.97
CA GLU A 125 -6.77 12.51 2.28
C GLU A 125 -7.19 13.94 1.92
N SER A 126 -8.39 14.10 1.37
CA SER A 126 -8.95 15.40 1.01
C SER A 126 -9.12 16.33 2.23
N LEU A 127 -9.70 15.84 3.34
CA LEU A 127 -9.86 16.62 4.57
C LEU A 127 -8.51 16.93 5.23
N ALA A 128 -7.58 15.98 5.27
CA ALA A 128 -6.24 16.18 5.80
C ALA A 128 -5.49 17.25 5.00
N GLY A 129 -5.65 17.25 3.67
CA GLY A 129 -5.07 18.25 2.77
C GLY A 129 -5.60 19.68 2.94
N LEU A 130 -6.72 19.87 3.66
CA LEU A 130 -7.24 21.20 4.02
C LEU A 130 -6.65 21.74 5.33
N TYR A 131 -6.08 20.86 6.16
CA TYR A 131 -5.56 21.25 7.46
C TYR A 131 -4.38 22.23 7.34
N GLY A 132 -4.39 23.30 8.13
CA GLY A 132 -3.36 24.35 8.10
C GLY A 132 -3.44 25.34 6.93
N LYS A 133 -4.43 25.22 6.03
CA LYS A 133 -4.69 26.19 4.97
C LYS A 133 -5.68 27.27 5.43
N GLU A 134 -5.43 28.52 5.07
CA GLU A 134 -6.35 29.63 5.34
C GLU A 134 -7.66 29.46 4.57
N PRO A 135 -8.84 29.46 5.21
CA PRO A 135 -10.13 29.20 4.54
C PRO A 135 -10.42 30.15 3.37
N GLU A 136 -9.94 31.38 3.41
CA GLU A 136 -10.12 32.39 2.35
C GLU A 136 -9.40 32.00 1.06
N SER A 137 -8.29 31.26 1.17
CA SER A 137 -7.47 30.77 0.04
C SER A 137 -8.03 29.51 -0.62
N ILE A 138 -9.05 28.91 -0.02
CA ILE A 138 -9.66 27.65 -0.45
C ILE A 138 -10.94 27.95 -1.24
N ALA A 139 -11.22 27.13 -2.25
CA ALA A 139 -12.42 27.26 -3.08
C ALA A 139 -13.70 27.25 -2.21
N PRO A 140 -14.70 28.10 -2.49
CA PRO A 140 -15.85 28.35 -1.61
C PRO A 140 -16.55 27.09 -1.10
N GLU A 141 -16.67 26.06 -1.94
CA GLU A 141 -17.32 24.80 -1.65
C GLU A 141 -16.57 23.91 -0.64
N TRP A 142 -15.28 24.16 -0.38
CA TRP A 142 -14.46 23.41 0.58
C TRP A 142 -14.20 24.17 1.89
N ARG A 143 -14.62 25.44 1.99
CA ARG A 143 -14.30 26.31 3.15
C ARG A 143 -14.88 25.81 4.46
N GLU A 144 -16.10 25.30 4.43
CA GLU A 144 -16.76 24.76 5.63
C GLU A 144 -16.00 23.54 6.18
N ALA A 145 -15.51 22.67 5.29
CA ALA A 145 -14.69 21.52 5.67
C ALA A 145 -13.32 21.95 6.22
N ALA A 146 -12.71 22.99 5.65
CA ALA A 146 -11.46 23.54 6.15
C ALA A 146 -11.60 24.12 7.57
N VAL A 147 -12.68 24.87 7.84
CA VAL A 147 -12.97 25.38 9.19
C VAL A 147 -13.23 24.24 10.17
N MET A 148 -13.96 23.20 9.73
CA MET A 148 -14.25 22.03 10.55
C MET A 148 -12.97 21.30 10.98
N ILE A 149 -12.05 21.02 10.06
CA ILE A 149 -10.85 20.23 10.37
C ILE A 149 -9.81 21.02 11.19
N GLN A 150 -9.82 22.35 11.12
CA GLN A 150 -9.00 23.20 11.97
C GLN A 150 -9.43 23.18 13.44
N ASN A 151 -10.64 22.73 13.76
CA ASN A 151 -11.08 22.50 15.14
C ASN A 151 -10.49 21.20 15.71
N ASP A 152 -9.17 21.19 15.88
CA ASP A 152 -8.34 20.06 16.31
C ASP A 152 -8.40 19.78 17.82
N THR A 153 -9.14 20.61 18.57
CA THR A 153 -9.31 20.43 20.01
C THR A 153 -10.22 19.25 20.30
N TYR A 154 -9.64 18.20 20.89
CA TYR A 154 -10.37 16.99 21.27
C TYR A 154 -11.55 17.28 22.21
N GLN A 155 -12.73 16.82 21.81
CA GLN A 155 -13.95 16.83 22.59
C GLN A 155 -14.50 15.41 22.69
N ARG A 156 -14.60 14.88 23.91
CA ARG A 156 -15.13 13.54 24.14
C ARG A 156 -16.57 13.43 23.62
N ASP A 157 -16.88 12.30 23.00
CA ASP A 157 -18.19 11.97 22.42
C ASP A 157 -18.61 12.87 21.24
N ARG A 158 -17.71 13.74 20.72
CA ARG A 158 -18.02 14.64 19.60
C ARG A 158 -18.16 13.85 18.29
N ARG A 159 -19.31 14.07 17.64
CA ARG A 159 -19.66 13.55 16.31
C ARG A 159 -20.16 14.72 15.47
N GLN A 160 -19.58 14.92 14.29
CA GLN A 160 -19.91 16.04 13.40
C GLN A 160 -20.35 15.48 12.04
N GLN A 161 -21.48 15.98 11.54
CA GLN A 161 -21.86 15.71 10.15
C GLN A 161 -20.88 16.43 9.24
N LEU A 162 -20.53 15.79 8.13
CA LEU A 162 -19.69 16.44 7.12
C LEU A 162 -20.46 17.56 6.40
N PRO A 163 -19.77 18.62 5.94
CA PRO A 163 -20.38 19.65 5.09
C PRO A 163 -20.93 19.05 3.80
N ALA A 164 -21.84 19.75 3.12
CA ALA A 164 -22.49 19.24 1.90
C ALA A 164 -21.51 18.79 0.81
N SER A 165 -20.33 19.42 0.69
CA SER A 165 -19.27 19.03 -0.26
C SER A 165 -18.60 17.69 0.05
N PHE A 166 -18.69 17.23 1.30
CA PHE A 166 -18.18 15.95 1.77
C PHE A 166 -19.29 14.99 2.22
N ALA A 167 -20.53 15.45 2.28
CA ALA A 167 -21.68 14.63 2.62
C ALA A 167 -21.82 13.49 1.62
N ASP A 168 -22.32 12.37 2.13
CA ASP A 168 -22.55 11.16 1.34
C ASP A 168 -23.82 10.49 1.87
N GLU A 169 -24.51 9.74 1.00
CA GLU A 169 -25.74 9.01 1.33
C GLU A 169 -25.49 7.94 2.42
N ARG A 170 -24.23 7.55 2.62
CA ARG A 170 -23.79 6.57 3.62
C ARG A 170 -23.69 7.12 5.05
N GLY A 171 -23.97 8.40 5.26
CA GLY A 171 -24.00 9.02 6.58
C GLY A 171 -22.64 9.05 7.28
N ILE A 172 -21.57 9.32 6.51
CA ILE A 172 -20.21 9.46 7.04
C ILE A 172 -20.12 10.71 7.91
N GLN A 173 -19.49 10.58 9.07
CA GLN A 173 -19.31 11.61 10.08
C GLN A 173 -17.85 11.71 10.50
N LEU A 174 -17.48 12.86 11.06
CA LEU A 174 -16.22 13.08 11.73
C LEU A 174 -16.37 12.85 13.24
N PHE A 175 -15.46 12.10 13.83
CA PHE A 175 -15.46 11.72 15.23
C PHE A 175 -14.17 12.15 15.91
N ASP A 176 -14.31 12.58 17.16
CA ASP A 176 -13.17 12.71 18.05
C ASP A 176 -12.98 11.41 18.83
N ALA A 177 -11.80 10.83 18.72
CA ALA A 177 -11.45 9.61 19.43
C ALA A 177 -10.06 9.70 20.05
N VAL A 178 -9.77 8.75 20.95
CA VAL A 178 -8.43 8.54 21.48
C VAL A 178 -7.93 7.21 20.94
N VAL A 179 -6.77 7.24 20.28
CA VAL A 179 -6.17 6.07 19.64
C VAL A 179 -4.78 5.80 20.21
N GLU A 180 -4.36 4.54 20.16
CA GLU A 180 -3.03 4.08 20.53
C GLU A 180 -2.35 3.49 19.29
N GLN A 181 -1.03 3.57 19.20
CA GLN A 181 -0.24 3.07 18.07
C GLN A 181 -0.60 1.62 17.69
N SER A 182 -0.75 0.75 18.69
CA SER A 182 -1.02 -0.69 18.53
C SER A 182 -2.38 -1.00 17.89
N LEU A 183 -3.29 -0.03 17.85
CA LEU A 183 -4.63 -0.16 17.25
C LEU A 183 -4.65 0.24 15.77
N ILE A 184 -3.55 0.82 15.27
CA ILE A 184 -3.40 1.23 13.87
C ILE A 184 -2.53 0.18 13.17
N PRO A 185 -3.08 -0.60 12.20
CA PRO A 185 -2.34 -1.66 11.54
C PRO A 185 -1.19 -1.06 10.71
N GLY A 186 0.03 -1.54 10.97
CA GLY A 186 1.23 -1.13 10.22
C GLY A 186 1.73 0.29 10.48
N PHE A 187 1.25 1.01 11.49
CA PHE A 187 1.70 2.38 11.77
C PHE A 187 3.24 2.50 11.89
N PRO A 188 3.87 3.54 11.29
CA PRO A 188 3.25 4.67 10.58
C PRO A 188 3.03 4.44 9.07
N GLN A 189 3.41 3.29 8.52
CA GLN A 189 3.49 3.03 7.08
C GLN A 189 2.30 2.23 6.52
N GLY A 190 1.45 1.68 7.39
CA GLY A 190 0.24 0.94 7.04
C GLY A 190 -0.94 1.83 6.71
N LEU A 191 -2.06 1.21 6.32
CA LEU A 191 -3.31 1.93 6.04
C LEU A 191 -3.76 2.68 7.30
N PRO A 192 -4.09 3.98 7.22
CA PRO A 192 -4.49 4.79 8.36
C PRO A 192 -5.94 4.46 8.76
N LEU A 193 -6.23 3.19 9.07
CA LEU A 193 -7.53 2.69 9.46
C LEU A 193 -7.52 2.27 10.93
N VAL A 194 -8.63 2.51 11.63
CA VAL A 194 -8.82 2.11 13.02
C VAL A 194 -10.18 1.45 13.14
N LEU A 195 -10.21 0.26 13.75
CA LEU A 195 -11.48 -0.35 14.13
C LEU A 195 -12.00 0.31 15.40
N CYS A 196 -13.24 0.78 15.36
CA CYS A 196 -13.90 1.44 16.47
C CYS A 196 -15.17 0.69 16.86
N LEU A 197 -15.66 0.96 18.07
CA LEU A 197 -16.92 0.45 18.59
C LEU A 197 -17.71 1.60 19.23
N GLY A 198 -18.98 1.74 18.87
CA GLY A 198 -19.84 2.76 19.46
C GLY A 198 -21.32 2.57 19.13
N PRO A 199 -22.22 3.31 19.81
CA PRO A 199 -23.65 3.26 19.51
C PRO A 199 -23.96 3.96 18.19
N VAL A 200 -24.84 3.37 17.39
CA VAL A 200 -25.31 3.94 16.11
C VAL A 200 -26.14 5.21 16.34
N ALA A 201 -27.09 5.18 17.27
CA ALA A 201 -27.90 6.34 17.62
C ALA A 201 -27.08 7.33 18.47
N SER A 202 -26.97 8.58 18.01
CA SER A 202 -26.20 9.66 18.64
C SER A 202 -26.89 10.27 19.88
N PRO A 203 -26.15 10.84 20.86
CA PRO A 203 -24.69 10.85 21.01
C PRO A 203 -24.16 9.82 22.01
N GLY A 204 -22.98 9.28 21.74
CA GLY A 204 -22.29 8.31 22.61
C GLY A 204 -20.83 8.05 22.19
N PRO A 205 -20.08 7.27 22.99
CA PRO A 205 -18.65 7.11 22.83
C PRO A 205 -18.29 6.37 21.54
N LEU A 206 -17.18 6.75 20.92
CA LEU A 206 -16.52 5.97 19.89
C LEU A 206 -15.17 5.51 20.43
N ILE A 207 -15.03 4.23 20.74
CA ILE A 207 -13.83 3.67 21.35
C ILE A 207 -13.04 2.91 20.29
N ALA A 208 -11.77 3.25 20.11
CA ALA A 208 -10.86 2.47 19.27
C ALA A 208 -10.58 1.11 19.93
N ILE A 209 -10.66 0.04 19.15
CA ILE A 209 -10.52 -1.35 19.60
C ILE A 209 -9.47 -2.08 18.76
N PRO A 210 -8.93 -3.23 19.22
CA PRO A 210 -7.89 -3.95 18.49
C PRO A 210 -8.33 -4.29 17.07
N PHE A 211 -7.50 -3.92 16.09
CA PHE A 211 -7.77 -4.17 14.68
C PHE A 211 -7.88 -5.67 14.35
N SER A 212 -7.23 -6.53 15.14
CA SER A 212 -7.31 -8.00 15.03
C SER A 212 -8.72 -8.58 15.25
N LEU A 213 -9.66 -7.79 15.77
CA LEU A 213 -11.06 -8.20 15.90
C LEU A 213 -11.82 -8.07 14.58
N ALA A 214 -11.33 -7.25 13.64
CA ALA A 214 -11.92 -7.12 12.32
C ALA A 214 -11.78 -8.44 11.56
N VAL A 215 -12.91 -9.02 11.16
CA VAL A 215 -12.93 -10.09 10.18
C VAL A 215 -13.12 -9.42 8.84
N MET A 216 -12.08 -9.43 8.01
CA MET A 216 -12.22 -8.99 6.63
C MET A 216 -12.76 -10.19 5.85
N ARG A 217 -13.92 -10.05 5.19
CA ARG A 217 -14.27 -11.00 4.14
C ARG A 217 -13.22 -10.85 3.07
N GLU A 218 -12.50 -11.93 2.82
CA GLU A 218 -11.93 -12.15 1.51
C GLU A 218 -13.07 -11.98 0.52
N ARG A 219 -12.84 -11.11 -0.46
CA ARG A 219 -13.66 -11.07 -1.67
C ARG A 219 -13.84 -12.53 -2.10
N PRO A 220 -15.05 -13.03 -2.42
CA PRO A 220 -15.13 -14.32 -3.09
C PRO A 220 -14.17 -14.22 -4.27
N GLU A 221 -13.11 -15.04 -4.24
CA GLU A 221 -11.99 -14.92 -5.15
C GLU A 221 -12.53 -14.90 -6.58
N ARG A 222 -12.59 -13.71 -7.17
CA ARG A 222 -12.23 -13.61 -8.56
C ARG A 222 -10.72 -13.66 -8.52
N MET A 223 -10.16 -14.75 -9.00
CA MET A 223 -8.74 -15.05 -9.09
C MET A 223 -7.92 -13.98 -9.87
N ASP A 224 -8.56 -12.90 -10.32
CA ASP A 224 -8.04 -11.86 -11.20
C ASP A 224 -8.40 -10.43 -10.71
N SER A 225 -7.91 -10.00 -9.54
CA SER A 225 -7.74 -8.56 -9.30
C SER A 225 -6.32 -8.28 -8.84
N PRO A 226 -5.60 -7.38 -9.53
CA PRO A 226 -4.17 -7.25 -9.37
C PRO A 226 -3.80 -6.63 -8.03
N THR A 227 -2.94 -7.33 -7.30
CA THR A 227 -2.29 -6.81 -6.09
C THR A 227 -1.43 -5.61 -6.45
N ILE A 228 -1.76 -4.44 -5.89
CA ILE A 228 -0.89 -3.26 -5.97
C ILE A 228 0.10 -3.33 -4.80
N ILE A 229 1.35 -3.70 -5.11
CA ILE A 229 2.43 -3.72 -4.13
C ILE A 229 3.13 -2.36 -4.17
N ARG A 230 3.19 -1.70 -3.01
CA ARG A 230 3.94 -0.44 -2.85
C ARG A 230 5.27 -0.76 -2.21
N HIS A 231 6.35 -0.35 -2.86
CA HIS A 231 7.70 -0.48 -2.33
C HIS A 231 8.18 0.88 -1.81
N GLU A 232 8.69 0.91 -0.59
CA GLU A 232 9.41 2.08 -0.07
C GLU A 232 10.87 2.02 -0.49
N VAL A 233 11.48 3.18 -0.76
CA VAL A 233 12.93 3.24 -1.05
C VAL A 233 13.67 2.60 0.13
N PRO A 234 14.52 1.58 -0.11
CA PRO A 234 15.28 0.94 0.95
C PRO A 234 16.06 1.96 1.78
N VAL A 235 16.03 1.82 3.11
CA VAL A 235 16.74 2.72 4.04
C VAL A 235 18.24 2.38 4.12
N ASP A 236 18.59 1.13 3.79
CA ASP A 236 19.96 0.62 3.72
C ASP A 236 20.40 0.45 2.26
N GLU A 237 21.68 0.69 1.95
CA GLU A 237 22.25 0.38 0.62
C GLU A 237 22.14 -1.13 0.35
N ALA A 238 21.67 -1.51 -0.84
CA ALA A 238 21.59 -2.91 -1.25
C ALA A 238 22.96 -3.58 -1.09
N PRO A 239 23.04 -4.83 -0.59
CA PRO A 239 24.32 -5.50 -0.41
C PRO A 239 25.04 -5.61 -1.77
N VAL A 240 26.18 -4.93 -1.91
CA VAL A 240 27.04 -5.01 -3.09
C VAL A 240 27.85 -6.30 -3.00
N VAL A 241 27.33 -7.42 -3.51
CA VAL A 241 28.15 -8.54 -4.03
C VAL A 241 27.28 -9.39 -4.96
N ALA A 242 27.54 -9.35 -6.27
CA ALA A 242 27.26 -10.52 -7.11
C ALA A 242 28.49 -11.44 -7.00
N PRO A 243 28.38 -12.65 -6.42
CA PRO A 243 29.40 -13.66 -6.63
C PRO A 243 29.40 -14.00 -8.13
N VAL A 244 30.60 -13.94 -8.73
CA VAL A 244 31.01 -14.43 -10.06
C VAL A 244 29.88 -14.92 -10.99
N CYS A 245 29.73 -14.27 -12.16
CA CYS A 245 28.84 -14.65 -13.25
C CYS A 245 29.00 -16.15 -13.63
N GLU A 246 28.09 -17.02 -13.18
CA GLU A 246 28.07 -18.43 -13.63
C GLU A 246 27.12 -18.66 -14.82
N ASN A 247 26.12 -17.79 -15.02
CA ASN A 247 25.02 -18.04 -15.99
C ASN A 247 25.11 -17.22 -17.29
N LEU A 248 26.04 -16.25 -17.36
CA LEU A 248 26.08 -15.24 -18.42
C LEU A 248 26.37 -15.86 -19.80
N GLU A 249 27.34 -16.78 -19.87
CA GLU A 249 27.68 -17.50 -21.11
C GLU A 249 26.53 -18.36 -21.63
N GLU A 250 25.75 -18.99 -20.74
CA GLU A 250 24.59 -19.79 -21.12
C GLU A 250 23.51 -18.90 -21.74
N ILE A 251 23.20 -17.76 -21.10
CA ILE A 251 22.20 -16.80 -21.59
C ILE A 251 22.63 -16.25 -22.95
N ASP A 252 23.88 -15.83 -23.10
CA ASP A 252 24.40 -15.30 -24.37
C ASP A 252 24.27 -16.33 -25.50
N ALA A 253 24.65 -17.58 -25.24
CA ALA A 253 24.50 -18.67 -26.20
C ALA A 253 23.02 -18.91 -26.57
N HIS A 254 22.11 -18.80 -25.59
CA HIS A 254 20.67 -18.94 -25.82
C HIS A 254 20.10 -17.79 -26.64
N LEU A 255 20.53 -16.55 -26.39
CA LEU A 255 20.17 -15.37 -27.19
C LEU A 255 20.67 -15.53 -28.62
N MET A 256 21.94 -15.89 -28.81
CA MET A 256 22.52 -16.08 -30.14
C MET A 256 21.79 -17.18 -30.94
N LYS A 257 21.45 -18.29 -30.27
CA LYS A 257 20.76 -19.42 -30.88
C LYS A 257 19.36 -19.06 -31.39
N HIS A 258 18.59 -18.28 -30.62
CA HIS A 258 17.17 -18.03 -30.93
C HIS A 258 16.92 -16.67 -31.60
N LEU A 259 17.70 -15.65 -31.25
CA LEU A 259 17.47 -14.28 -31.66
C LEU A 259 18.51 -13.77 -32.67
N GLY A 260 19.64 -14.46 -32.82
CA GLY A 260 20.70 -14.12 -33.78
C GLY A 260 21.89 -13.37 -33.15
N GLU A 261 22.83 -12.96 -34.00
CA GLU A 261 24.08 -12.33 -33.55
C GLU A 261 23.82 -11.01 -32.80
N VAL A 262 24.49 -10.86 -31.67
CA VAL A 262 24.49 -9.63 -30.87
C VAL A 262 25.37 -8.61 -31.58
N SER A 263 24.82 -7.44 -31.90
CA SER A 263 25.60 -6.38 -32.54
C SER A 263 26.48 -5.64 -31.54
N TRP A 264 25.95 -5.35 -30.35
CA TRP A 264 26.64 -4.60 -29.32
C TRP A 264 26.04 -4.86 -27.94
N VAL A 265 26.88 -4.78 -26.91
CA VAL A 265 26.47 -4.86 -25.51
C VAL A 265 26.68 -3.48 -24.89
N PHE A 266 25.59 -2.88 -24.41
CA PHE A 266 25.70 -1.66 -23.63
C PHE A 266 26.05 -2.05 -22.18
N HIS A 267 27.34 -1.95 -21.85
CA HIS A 267 27.83 -2.17 -20.49
C HIS A 267 27.47 -1.00 -19.58
N GLU A 268 26.97 -1.31 -18.40
CA GLU A 268 26.72 -0.29 -17.40
C GLU A 268 28.02 0.27 -16.79
N ILE A 269 28.14 1.61 -16.76
CA ILE A 269 29.34 2.32 -16.25
C ILE A 269 29.45 2.24 -14.72
N VAL A 270 28.34 2.02 -14.00
CA VAL A 270 28.29 1.93 -12.53
C VAL A 270 27.40 0.74 -12.11
N SER A 271 28.02 -0.36 -11.68
CA SER A 271 27.30 -1.50 -11.11
C SER A 271 27.11 -1.27 -9.61
N THR A 272 25.87 -0.98 -9.19
CA THR A 272 25.52 -0.80 -7.77
C THR A 272 25.00 -2.06 -7.10
N THR A 273 24.42 -3.02 -7.84
CA THR A 273 23.75 -4.20 -7.25
C THR A 273 23.88 -5.47 -8.09
N ILE A 274 23.75 -5.38 -9.41
CA ILE A 274 23.94 -6.50 -10.36
C ILE A 274 24.84 -6.06 -11.53
N HIS A 275 25.49 -7.00 -12.21
CA HIS A 275 26.20 -6.72 -13.47
C HIS A 275 25.19 -6.69 -14.63
N LEU A 276 24.55 -5.54 -14.83
CA LEU A 276 23.49 -5.43 -15.83
C LEU A 276 24.02 -4.96 -17.20
N ASP A 277 23.92 -5.85 -18.17
CA ASP A 277 24.20 -5.60 -19.57
C ASP A 277 22.91 -5.55 -20.40
N LEU A 278 22.91 -4.75 -21.47
CA LEU A 278 21.86 -4.78 -22.49
C LEU A 278 22.41 -5.29 -23.82
N HIS A 279 21.94 -6.46 -24.23
CA HIS A 279 22.22 -7.06 -25.53
C HIS A 279 21.33 -6.44 -26.60
N ILE A 280 21.95 -5.85 -27.63
CA ILE A 280 21.23 -5.29 -28.77
C ILE A 280 21.36 -6.24 -29.96
N ILE A 281 20.22 -6.80 -30.37
CA ILE A 281 20.13 -7.74 -31.48
C ILE A 281 19.47 -7.02 -32.66
N PRO A 282 20.18 -6.82 -33.78
CA PRO A 282 19.73 -5.99 -34.88
C PRO A 282 18.58 -6.64 -35.67
N PRO A 283 17.85 -5.84 -36.47
CA PRO A 283 16.84 -6.35 -37.38
C PRO A 283 17.44 -7.24 -38.46
N THR A 284 16.65 -8.21 -38.93
CA THR A 284 16.91 -9.00 -40.12
C THR A 284 15.71 -8.92 -41.06
N GLU A 285 15.82 -9.45 -42.28
CA GLU A 285 14.68 -9.50 -43.21
C GLU A 285 13.49 -10.28 -42.63
N ALA A 286 13.76 -11.37 -41.90
CA ALA A 286 12.72 -12.18 -41.25
C ALA A 286 12.21 -11.55 -39.94
N ARG A 287 13.00 -10.66 -39.34
CA ARG A 287 12.73 -10.03 -38.06
C ARG A 287 12.98 -8.51 -38.15
N PRO A 288 12.08 -7.74 -38.77
CA PRO A 288 12.28 -6.32 -39.07
C PRO A 288 12.11 -5.40 -37.85
N TRP A 289 12.78 -5.71 -36.74
CA TRP A 289 12.83 -4.93 -35.51
C TRP A 289 14.13 -5.20 -34.75
N ASN A 290 14.54 -4.24 -33.92
CA ASN A 290 15.60 -4.45 -32.93
C ASN A 290 15.02 -5.21 -31.73
N THR A 291 15.82 -6.08 -31.12
CA THR A 291 15.48 -6.70 -29.83
C THR A 291 16.55 -6.37 -28.81
N LEU A 292 16.14 -5.75 -27.71
CA LEU A 292 17.00 -5.46 -26.58
C LEU A 292 16.67 -6.45 -25.46
N VAL A 293 17.67 -7.07 -24.87
CA VAL A 293 17.51 -8.06 -23.79
C VAL A 293 18.47 -7.72 -22.66
N THR A 294 18.01 -7.79 -21.41
CA THR A 294 18.89 -7.71 -20.25
C THR A 294 19.67 -9.01 -20.11
N THR A 295 20.90 -8.89 -19.65
CA THR A 295 21.66 -10.01 -19.08
C THR A 295 22.22 -9.55 -17.75
N GLY A 296 22.04 -10.37 -16.71
CA GLY A 296 22.53 -10.07 -15.36
C GLY A 296 21.42 -9.86 -14.33
N MET A 297 20.17 -9.67 -14.76
CA MET A 297 19.03 -9.61 -13.83
C MET A 297 18.83 -10.96 -13.13
N SER A 298 19.10 -12.06 -13.84
CA SER A 298 18.98 -13.44 -13.36
C SER A 298 20.19 -13.98 -12.60
N GLU A 299 21.25 -13.18 -12.40
CA GLU A 299 22.42 -13.59 -11.60
C GLU A 299 22.07 -13.76 -10.12
N ILE A 300 21.12 -12.97 -9.64
CA ILE A 300 20.61 -13.03 -8.27
C ILE A 300 19.15 -13.48 -8.33
N PRO A 301 18.74 -14.50 -7.56
CA PRO A 301 17.34 -14.86 -7.45
C PRO A 301 16.50 -13.71 -6.87
N MET A 302 15.42 -13.35 -7.56
CA MET A 302 14.41 -12.41 -7.07
C MET A 302 13.69 -12.97 -5.84
N ASN A 303 13.15 -12.07 -5.01
CA ASN A 303 12.38 -12.46 -3.82
C ASN A 303 10.92 -12.73 -4.19
N VAL A 304 10.64 -13.97 -4.58
CA VAL A 304 9.29 -14.45 -4.92
C VAL A 304 8.52 -14.96 -3.69
N PRO A 305 7.19 -14.93 -3.70
CA PRO A 305 6.37 -15.60 -2.68
C PRO A 305 6.53 -17.12 -2.74
N GLU A 306 6.18 -17.80 -1.64
CA GLU A 306 6.11 -19.26 -1.58
C GLU A 306 5.18 -19.81 -2.68
N GLY A 307 5.65 -20.81 -3.43
CA GLY A 307 4.95 -21.40 -4.56
C GLY A 307 5.32 -20.81 -5.93
N ALA A 308 6.05 -19.69 -5.95
CA ALA A 308 6.54 -19.04 -7.17
C ALA A 308 8.05 -19.26 -7.39
N GLU A 309 8.66 -20.24 -6.73
CA GLU A 309 10.08 -20.62 -6.86
C GLU A 309 10.60 -20.69 -8.30
N PRO A 310 9.86 -21.24 -9.28
CA PRO A 310 10.32 -21.30 -10.66
C PRO A 310 10.50 -19.93 -11.33
N PHE A 311 9.92 -18.85 -10.79
CA PHE A 311 9.98 -17.51 -11.36
C PHE A 311 11.06 -16.63 -10.73
N ARG A 312 11.96 -17.21 -9.93
CA ARG A 312 13.02 -16.46 -9.22
C ARG A 312 14.08 -15.89 -10.15
N LEU A 313 14.29 -16.48 -11.32
CA LEU A 313 15.25 -16.01 -12.31
C LEU A 313 14.51 -15.46 -13.53
N ALA A 314 14.80 -14.22 -13.89
CA ALA A 314 14.21 -13.60 -15.07
C ALA A 314 15.16 -12.62 -15.75
N GLU A 315 14.93 -12.42 -17.05
CA GLU A 315 15.47 -11.34 -17.86
C GLU A 315 14.32 -10.59 -18.53
N LEU A 316 14.55 -9.33 -18.89
CA LEU A 316 13.59 -8.46 -19.56
C LEU A 316 14.00 -8.23 -21.00
N LEU A 317 13.03 -8.07 -21.88
CA LEU A 317 13.27 -7.68 -23.26
C LEU A 317 12.27 -6.64 -23.77
N ILE A 318 12.66 -5.93 -24.81
CA ILE A 318 11.76 -5.08 -25.59
C ILE A 318 12.10 -5.16 -27.08
N ARG A 319 11.06 -5.16 -27.90
CA ARG A 319 11.20 -5.06 -29.36
C ARG A 319 10.96 -3.62 -29.80
N LEU A 320 11.91 -3.05 -30.53
CA LEU A 320 11.87 -1.67 -31.00
C LEU A 320 11.83 -1.66 -32.54
N PRO A 321 11.19 -0.66 -33.18
CA PRO A 321 11.23 -0.50 -34.63
C PRO A 321 12.65 -0.63 -35.21
N ALA A 322 12.77 -1.16 -36.43
CA ALA A 322 14.07 -1.37 -37.08
C ALA A 322 14.89 -0.08 -37.21
N ASP A 323 14.22 1.05 -37.34
CA ASP A 323 14.76 2.40 -37.47
C ASP A 323 14.92 3.13 -36.13
N TRP A 324 14.68 2.46 -34.99
CA TRP A 324 14.87 3.07 -33.68
C TRP A 324 16.32 3.52 -33.47
N PRO A 325 16.58 4.77 -33.04
CA PRO A 325 17.94 5.26 -32.82
C PRO A 325 18.63 4.55 -31.66
N LEU A 326 19.69 3.77 -31.96
CA LEU A 326 20.43 2.94 -31.00
C LEU A 326 21.93 3.22 -30.97
N ARG A 327 22.40 4.31 -31.60
CA ARG A 327 23.82 4.69 -31.52
C ARG A 327 24.07 5.40 -30.20
N HIS A 328 25.30 5.33 -29.71
CA HIS A 328 25.67 5.95 -28.43
C HIS A 328 25.30 7.45 -28.35
N GLU A 329 25.48 8.19 -29.45
CA GLU A 329 25.11 9.62 -29.57
C GLU A 329 23.60 9.87 -29.46
N ASP A 330 22.77 8.90 -29.86
CA ASP A 330 21.31 9.05 -29.83
C ASP A 330 20.77 8.98 -28.39
N PHE A 331 21.53 8.36 -27.47
CA PHE A 331 21.14 8.21 -26.06
C PHE A 331 21.23 9.49 -25.24
N GLU A 332 21.80 10.58 -25.79
CA GLU A 332 21.70 11.91 -25.17
C GLU A 332 20.26 12.44 -25.17
N LYS A 333 19.40 11.90 -26.04
CA LYS A 333 18.00 12.29 -26.14
C LYS A 333 17.11 11.31 -25.40
N GLU A 334 16.39 11.86 -24.43
CA GLU A 334 15.48 11.12 -23.57
C GLU A 334 14.37 10.38 -24.34
N GLU A 335 13.89 10.95 -25.45
CA GLU A 335 12.90 10.34 -26.34
C GLU A 335 13.34 9.01 -26.97
N PHE A 336 14.65 8.76 -27.08
CA PHE A 336 15.22 7.50 -27.60
C PHE A 336 15.77 6.59 -26.52
N TYR A 337 16.24 7.16 -25.39
CA TYR A 337 16.89 6.43 -24.31
C TYR A 337 15.93 5.80 -23.30
N TRP A 338 14.71 6.32 -23.16
CA TRP A 338 13.77 5.84 -22.13
C TRP A 338 13.53 4.31 -22.15
N PRO A 339 13.47 3.58 -23.29
CA PRO A 339 13.27 2.13 -23.25
C PRO A 339 14.45 1.41 -22.58
N LEU A 340 15.68 1.84 -22.89
CA LEU A 340 16.90 1.30 -22.28
C LEU A 340 16.95 1.60 -20.79
N ARG A 341 16.59 2.83 -20.40
CA ARG A 341 16.52 3.21 -18.98
C ARG A 341 15.51 2.34 -18.23
N TRP A 342 14.34 2.08 -18.80
CA TRP A 342 13.30 1.31 -18.13
C TRP A 342 13.67 -0.16 -17.94
N LEU A 343 14.34 -0.80 -18.92
CA LEU A 343 14.92 -2.13 -18.70
C LEU A 343 15.86 -2.13 -17.50
N LYS A 344 16.71 -1.11 -17.38
CA LYS A 344 17.66 -0.97 -16.26
C LYS A 344 16.97 -0.74 -14.91
N ILE A 345 15.98 0.15 -14.88
CA ILE A 345 15.19 0.42 -13.68
C ILE A 345 14.53 -0.86 -13.20
N LEU A 346 13.83 -1.58 -14.09
CA LEU A 346 13.09 -2.79 -13.72
C LEU A 346 14.01 -3.94 -13.29
N ALA A 347 15.14 -4.14 -13.98
CA ALA A 347 16.09 -5.17 -13.62
C ALA A 347 16.66 -4.98 -12.21
N ARG A 348 16.95 -3.73 -11.81
CA ARG A 348 17.40 -3.43 -10.43
C ARG A 348 16.26 -3.40 -9.44
N PHE A 349 15.07 -2.96 -9.85
CA PHE A 349 13.92 -2.82 -8.97
C PHE A 349 13.60 -4.10 -8.20
N ALA A 350 13.68 -5.26 -8.86
CA ALA A 350 13.46 -6.54 -8.18
C ALA A 350 14.43 -6.75 -7.00
N HIS A 351 15.70 -6.38 -7.18
CA HIS A 351 16.77 -6.59 -6.20
C HIS A 351 16.82 -5.49 -5.14
N GLU A 352 16.75 -4.23 -5.55
CA GLU A 352 16.77 -3.08 -4.64
C GLU A 352 15.61 -3.14 -3.65
N TYR A 353 14.40 -3.45 -4.13
CA TYR A 353 13.19 -3.47 -3.30
C TYR A 353 12.86 -4.86 -2.75
N GLN A 354 13.77 -5.84 -2.90
CA GLN A 354 13.60 -7.22 -2.43
C GLN A 354 12.23 -7.79 -2.83
N THR A 355 11.94 -7.70 -4.13
CA THR A 355 10.66 -8.10 -4.76
C THR A 355 10.94 -8.97 -5.99
N TRP A 356 9.91 -9.22 -6.79
CA TRP A 356 10.00 -9.99 -8.03
C TRP A 356 9.15 -9.38 -9.14
N LEU A 357 9.57 -9.66 -10.37
CA LEU A 357 8.88 -9.25 -11.58
C LEU A 357 8.46 -10.51 -12.37
N GLY A 358 7.20 -10.54 -12.79
CA GLY A 358 6.61 -11.68 -13.48
C GLY A 358 5.49 -11.29 -14.41
N TYR A 359 4.92 -12.31 -15.07
CA TYR A 359 3.80 -12.14 -15.99
C TYR A 359 2.65 -11.33 -15.37
N GLY A 360 2.14 -10.36 -16.12
CA GLY A 360 1.02 -9.52 -15.73
C GLY A 360 1.35 -8.44 -14.68
N HIS A 361 2.59 -8.35 -14.21
CA HIS A 361 3.00 -7.26 -13.33
C HIS A 361 3.01 -5.93 -14.07
N THR A 362 2.65 -4.86 -13.38
CA THR A 362 2.68 -3.49 -13.91
C THR A 362 3.43 -2.58 -12.97
N VAL A 363 4.37 -1.79 -13.50
CA VAL A 363 5.18 -0.83 -12.73
C VAL A 363 4.92 0.58 -13.28
N PRO A 364 4.26 1.47 -12.51
CA PRO A 364 4.02 2.85 -12.93
C PRO A 364 5.26 3.73 -12.77
N ASN A 365 5.33 4.80 -13.55
CA ASN A 365 6.31 5.86 -13.37
C ASN A 365 5.90 6.79 -12.21
N GLY A 366 6.21 6.36 -10.99
CA GLY A 366 5.84 7.06 -9.77
C GLY A 366 4.38 6.87 -9.36
N ASN A 367 3.98 7.58 -8.32
CA ASN A 367 2.62 7.57 -7.78
C ASN A 367 2.22 9.02 -7.39
N PRO A 368 1.26 9.65 -8.09
CA PRO A 368 0.47 9.11 -9.19
C PRO A 368 1.32 8.81 -10.45
N PRO A 369 0.88 7.89 -11.35
CA PRO A 369 1.59 7.58 -12.58
C PRO A 369 1.79 8.83 -13.45
N LYS A 370 3.02 9.04 -13.92
CA LYS A 370 3.39 10.14 -14.83
C LYS A 370 3.85 9.61 -16.18
N PRO A 371 3.84 10.42 -17.26
CA PRO A 371 4.44 10.02 -18.54
C PRO A 371 5.89 9.54 -18.37
N VAL A 372 6.29 8.48 -19.07
CA VAL A 372 7.68 7.95 -19.03
C VAL A 372 8.68 8.90 -19.67
N VAL A 373 8.22 9.68 -20.64
CA VAL A 373 8.83 10.88 -21.24
C VAL A 373 7.69 11.73 -21.81
N ASP A 374 7.87 13.05 -21.89
CA ASP A 374 6.82 13.98 -22.35
C ASP A 374 6.31 13.72 -23.78
N SER A 375 7.08 13.02 -24.62
CA SER A 375 6.77 12.77 -26.02
C SER A 375 5.88 11.55 -26.29
N VAL A 376 5.56 10.73 -25.27
CA VAL A 376 4.79 9.49 -25.42
C VAL A 376 3.66 9.39 -24.39
N PRO A 377 2.53 8.71 -24.68
CA PRO A 377 1.38 8.66 -23.79
C PRO A 377 1.51 7.63 -22.66
N PHE A 378 2.62 6.89 -22.60
CA PHE A 378 2.78 5.78 -21.65
C PHE A 378 3.16 6.27 -20.26
N VAL A 379 2.58 5.66 -19.23
CA VAL A 379 2.78 6.03 -17.82
C VAL A 379 3.43 4.92 -16.98
N GLY A 380 3.72 3.77 -17.59
CA GLY A 380 4.36 2.64 -16.93
C GLY A 380 4.50 1.43 -17.84
N MET A 381 4.97 0.33 -17.27
CA MET A 381 5.32 -0.89 -17.98
C MET A 381 4.47 -2.07 -17.52
N LEU A 382 3.90 -2.84 -18.46
CA LEU A 382 3.33 -4.17 -18.27
C LEU A 382 4.37 -5.23 -18.66
N LEU A 383 4.45 -6.31 -17.90
CA LEU A 383 5.26 -7.48 -18.24
C LEU A 383 4.39 -8.60 -18.80
N ALA A 384 4.80 -9.17 -19.94
CA ALA A 384 4.08 -10.25 -20.61
C ALA A 384 5.06 -11.28 -21.19
N ALA A 385 4.53 -12.44 -21.63
CA ALA A 385 5.33 -13.40 -22.39
C ALA A 385 5.74 -12.80 -23.76
N PRO A 386 6.97 -13.04 -24.24
CA PRO A 386 7.39 -12.58 -25.56
C PRO A 386 6.55 -13.20 -26.68
N MET A 387 6.07 -12.37 -27.60
CA MET A 387 5.07 -12.81 -28.60
C MET A 387 5.69 -13.32 -29.90
N GLU A 388 6.75 -12.69 -30.39
CA GLU A 388 7.40 -13.05 -31.66
C GLU A 388 8.83 -13.54 -31.43
N VAL A 389 8.93 -14.64 -30.68
CA VAL A 389 10.16 -15.38 -30.41
C VAL A 389 10.03 -16.84 -30.88
N PRO A 390 11.13 -17.52 -31.23
CA PRO A 390 11.06 -18.93 -31.59
C PRO A 390 10.54 -19.83 -30.45
N GLU A 391 9.98 -20.98 -30.82
CA GLU A 391 9.59 -22.01 -29.86
C GLU A 391 10.79 -22.44 -29.00
N GLY A 392 10.56 -22.60 -27.69
CA GLY A 392 11.60 -22.97 -26.73
C GLY A 392 12.50 -21.82 -26.27
N PHE A 393 12.20 -20.57 -26.65
CA PHE A 393 12.97 -19.41 -26.19
C PHE A 393 12.77 -19.10 -24.70
N SER A 394 11.56 -19.25 -24.14
CA SER A 394 11.28 -18.90 -22.75
C SER A 394 10.32 -19.92 -22.12
N PRO A 395 10.62 -20.48 -20.93
CA PRO A 395 11.86 -20.30 -20.17
C PRO A 395 13.06 -21.02 -20.81
N MET A 396 14.26 -20.49 -20.57
CA MET A 396 15.52 -21.21 -20.75
C MET A 396 15.79 -22.08 -19.52
N MET A 397 16.40 -23.25 -19.68
CA MET A 397 16.90 -24.06 -18.57
C MET A 397 18.42 -23.90 -18.43
N LEU A 398 18.87 -23.49 -17.25
CA LEU A 398 20.30 -23.45 -16.91
C LEU A 398 20.84 -24.86 -16.68
N SER A 399 22.16 -25.01 -16.76
CA SER A 399 22.87 -26.28 -16.51
C SER A 399 22.63 -26.85 -15.10
N ASP A 400 22.33 -25.99 -14.12
CA ASP A 400 21.99 -26.36 -12.74
C ASP A 400 20.52 -26.78 -12.54
N GLY A 401 19.70 -26.67 -13.59
CA GLY A 401 18.29 -27.06 -13.61
C GLY A 401 17.29 -25.96 -13.25
N HIS A 402 17.74 -24.73 -12.96
CA HIS A 402 16.84 -23.61 -12.70
C HIS A 402 16.34 -22.97 -14.02
N PRO A 403 15.03 -22.66 -14.14
CA PRO A 403 14.50 -21.95 -15.29
C PRO A 403 14.77 -20.44 -15.21
N VAL A 404 15.15 -19.83 -16.33
CA VAL A 404 15.22 -18.38 -16.53
C VAL A 404 14.09 -17.94 -17.45
N HIS A 405 13.20 -17.10 -16.94
CA HIS A 405 12.06 -16.58 -17.69
C HIS A 405 12.40 -15.25 -18.39
N PHE A 406 12.03 -15.12 -19.66
CA PHE A 406 12.12 -13.85 -20.39
C PHE A 406 10.76 -13.17 -20.42
N TRP A 407 10.69 -11.90 -20.01
CA TRP A 407 9.48 -11.09 -20.03
C TRP A 407 9.60 -9.88 -20.95
N SER A 408 8.62 -9.68 -21.82
CA SER A 408 8.51 -8.47 -22.64
C SER A 408 8.00 -7.30 -21.83
N MET A 409 8.71 -6.18 -21.93
CA MET A 409 8.32 -4.89 -21.40
C MET A 409 7.40 -4.17 -22.41
N ILE A 410 6.13 -4.03 -22.06
CA ILE A 410 5.10 -3.37 -22.88
C ILE A 410 4.69 -2.06 -22.21
N PRO A 411 5.03 -0.89 -22.78
CA PRO A 411 4.56 0.39 -22.26
C PRO A 411 3.05 0.53 -22.40
N ILE A 412 2.40 1.01 -21.34
CA ILE A 412 0.94 1.15 -21.26
C ILE A 412 0.52 2.56 -20.86
N THR A 413 -0.63 2.98 -21.37
CA THR A 413 -1.27 4.26 -21.02
C THR A 413 -1.93 4.22 -19.65
N ALA A 414 -2.37 5.37 -19.13
CA ALA A 414 -3.07 5.42 -17.84
C ALA A 414 -4.40 4.65 -17.89
N GLU A 415 -5.14 4.77 -19.00
CA GLU A 415 -6.41 4.09 -19.21
C GLU A 415 -6.21 2.56 -19.28
N GLU A 416 -5.13 2.11 -19.92
CA GLU A 416 -4.78 0.68 -19.98
C GLU A 416 -4.34 0.14 -18.62
N MET A 417 -3.60 0.94 -17.85
CA MET A 417 -3.24 0.58 -16.48
C MET A 417 -4.49 0.43 -15.62
N ASP A 418 -5.41 1.38 -15.65
CA ASP A 418 -6.69 1.32 -14.96
C ASP A 418 -7.55 0.14 -15.42
N PHE A 419 -7.55 -0.15 -16.72
CA PHE A 419 -8.25 -1.30 -17.28
C PHE A 419 -7.66 -2.60 -16.76
N LYS A 420 -6.34 -2.77 -16.79
CA LYS A 420 -5.65 -3.93 -16.22
C LYS A 420 -5.96 -4.07 -14.72
N LEU A 421 -6.01 -2.96 -13.98
CA LEU A 421 -6.39 -2.96 -12.57
C LEU A 421 -7.81 -3.50 -12.33
N LYS A 422 -8.73 -3.28 -13.27
CA LYS A 422 -10.13 -3.71 -13.17
C LYS A 422 -10.40 -5.10 -13.77
N HIS A 423 -9.66 -5.49 -14.79
CA HIS A 423 -10.00 -6.62 -15.66
C HIS A 423 -8.90 -7.69 -15.77
N GLY A 424 -7.72 -7.47 -15.19
CA GLY A 424 -6.59 -8.39 -15.26
C GLY A 424 -5.68 -8.15 -16.47
N ALA A 425 -4.49 -8.77 -16.44
CA ALA A 425 -3.49 -8.62 -17.49
C ALA A 425 -3.92 -9.29 -18.81
N ASP A 426 -4.50 -10.49 -18.73
CA ASP A 426 -4.94 -11.25 -19.91
C ASP A 426 -5.98 -10.47 -20.73
N ALA A 427 -6.97 -9.87 -20.07
CA ALA A 427 -7.98 -9.06 -20.74
C ALA A 427 -7.38 -7.82 -21.45
N LEU A 428 -6.34 -7.21 -20.88
CA LEU A 428 -5.64 -6.10 -21.53
C LEU A 428 -4.82 -6.60 -22.74
N LEU A 429 -4.10 -7.72 -22.59
CA LEU A 429 -3.31 -8.32 -23.65
C LEU A 429 -4.19 -8.76 -24.83
N GLU A 430 -5.36 -9.35 -24.56
CA GLU A 430 -6.36 -9.67 -25.59
C GLU A 430 -6.82 -8.44 -26.37
N ARG A 431 -7.01 -7.29 -25.70
CA ARG A 431 -7.38 -6.02 -26.38
C ARG A 431 -6.25 -5.49 -27.25
N LEU A 432 -5.02 -5.50 -26.75
CA LEU A 432 -3.84 -5.10 -27.52
C LEU A 432 -3.72 -5.95 -28.79
N LEU A 433 -3.81 -7.27 -28.65
CA LEU A 433 -3.74 -8.21 -29.77
C LEU A 433 -4.90 -8.02 -30.76
N ALA A 434 -6.13 -7.82 -30.26
CA ALA A 434 -7.30 -7.57 -31.11
C ALA A 434 -7.19 -6.25 -31.89
N ALA A 435 -6.49 -5.26 -31.35
CA ALA A 435 -6.17 -4.00 -32.04
C ALA A 435 -4.95 -4.12 -33.00
N GLY A 436 -4.34 -5.30 -33.10
CA GLY A 436 -3.16 -5.54 -33.94
C GLY A 436 -1.86 -5.03 -33.32
N HIS A 437 -1.83 -4.80 -32.00
CA HIS A 437 -0.63 -4.45 -31.25
C HIS A 437 -0.02 -5.70 -30.61
N SER A 438 1.26 -5.94 -30.89
CA SER A 438 2.07 -6.95 -30.21
C SER A 438 2.96 -6.31 -29.14
N ASP A 439 3.98 -7.02 -28.66
CA ASP A 439 5.06 -6.48 -27.82
C ASP A 439 6.13 -5.69 -28.63
N LEU A 440 5.89 -5.41 -29.91
CA LEU A 440 6.65 -4.43 -30.69
C LEU A 440 6.23 -3.00 -30.32
N LEU A 441 7.19 -2.19 -29.87
CA LEU A 441 6.94 -0.81 -29.49
C LEU A 441 6.39 0.01 -30.67
N ASN A 442 5.20 0.57 -30.47
CA ASN A 442 4.64 1.62 -31.32
C ASN A 442 4.31 2.83 -30.44
N VAL A 443 5.14 3.87 -30.53
CA VAL A 443 4.96 5.11 -29.74
C VAL A 443 3.77 5.97 -30.19
N HIS A 444 3.20 5.67 -31.36
CA HIS A 444 2.07 6.41 -31.94
C HIS A 444 0.74 5.66 -31.81
N ARG A 445 0.70 4.51 -31.13
CA ARG A 445 -0.55 3.78 -30.91
C ARG A 445 -1.47 4.56 -29.96
N GLU A 446 -2.76 4.49 -30.22
CA GLU A 446 -3.78 4.95 -29.28
C GLU A 446 -3.98 3.92 -28.15
N SER A 447 -4.65 4.35 -27.08
CA SER A 447 -5.08 3.44 -26.03
C SER A 447 -6.11 2.45 -26.56
N VAL A 448 -6.06 1.19 -26.13
CA VAL A 448 -7.07 0.17 -26.46
C VAL A 448 -8.23 0.11 -25.46
N CYS A 449 -8.32 1.10 -24.55
CA CYS A 449 -9.23 1.08 -23.41
C CYS A 449 -10.40 2.06 -23.48
#